data_AF-A0AAJ2JTC1-F1
#
_entry.id   AF-A0AAJ2JTC1-F1
#
_cell.length_a   1.000
_cell.length_b   1.000
_cell.length_c   1.000
_cell.angle_alpha   90.00
_cell.angle_beta   90.00
_cell.angle_gamma   90.00
#
_symmetry.space_group_name_H-M   'P 1'
#
loop_
_entity.id
_entity.type
_entity.pdbx_description
1 polymer ?
#
loop_
_entity_poly.entity_id
_entity_poly.type
_entity_poly.pdbx_seq_one_letter_code
_entity_poly.pdbx_strand_id
1 'polypeptide(L)'
;MKEWFLCLIEIKGNFYINVGIRNKRIFVQPIFYLFMKKEDANVLNELKKEVGVGDIVIGKNASFIVRGFSNVIKFIERINEENFITSKRRDFRLWLEAINLIKEQKHITKEGFLRICEIRDKMNLKKKKKNYKDKKFFEKLIEKENIKFENEERRKKISRSLRVTCALKKKTVNVT
;
A
#
# COMPACT_ATOMS: atom_id res chain seq x y z
N MET A 1 -7.73 -10.47 16.86
CA MET A 1 -8.69 -9.45 16.41
C MET A 1 -10.08 -10.05 16.61
N LYS A 2 -11.05 -9.29 17.11
CA LYS A 2 -12.43 -9.80 17.26
C LYS A 2 -13.02 -10.20 15.90
N GLU A 3 -13.74 -11.32 15.87
CA GLU A 3 -14.26 -11.94 14.64
C GLU A 3 -15.19 -11.01 13.85
N TRP A 4 -16.04 -10.25 14.55
CA TRP A 4 -16.96 -9.32 13.89
C TRP A 4 -16.26 -8.19 13.12
N PHE A 5 -15.00 -7.85 13.47
CA PHE A 5 -14.22 -6.90 12.67
C PHE A 5 -13.81 -7.49 11.33
N LEU A 6 -13.46 -8.78 11.29
CA LEU A 6 -13.16 -9.47 10.04
C LEU A 6 -14.40 -9.47 9.15
N CYS A 7 -15.58 -9.72 9.72
CA CYS A 7 -16.86 -9.59 8.99
C CYS A 7 -17.08 -8.16 8.47
N LEU A 8 -16.76 -7.14 9.28
CA LEU A 8 -16.91 -5.74 8.86
C LEU A 8 -15.95 -5.37 7.71
N ILE A 9 -14.69 -5.80 7.77
CA ILE A 9 -13.72 -5.65 6.69
C ILE A 9 -14.20 -6.43 5.45
N GLU A 10 -14.74 -7.62 5.65
CA GLU A 10 -15.25 -8.47 4.57
C GLU A 10 -16.38 -7.78 3.79
N ILE A 11 -17.27 -7.08 4.48
CA ILE A 11 -18.42 -6.43 3.85
C ILE A 11 -18.07 -5.03 3.34
N LYS A 12 -17.40 -4.20 4.15
CA LYS A 12 -17.21 -2.75 3.88
C LYS A 12 -15.77 -2.33 3.62
N GLY A 13 -14.79 -3.19 3.88
CA GLY A 13 -13.38 -2.90 3.65
C GLY A 13 -13.05 -2.78 2.17
N ASN A 14 -12.10 -1.90 1.86
CA ASN A 14 -11.62 -1.65 0.52
C ASN A 14 -10.09 -1.60 0.52
N PHE A 15 -9.48 -2.52 -0.22
CA PHE A 15 -8.05 -2.54 -0.48
C PHE A 15 -7.78 -1.82 -1.79
N TYR A 16 -6.89 -0.82 -1.76
CA TYR A 16 -6.60 0.00 -2.92
C TYR A 16 -5.13 0.39 -2.97
N ILE A 17 -4.63 0.65 -4.18
CA ILE A 17 -3.28 1.13 -4.42
C ILE A 17 -3.38 2.45 -5.18
N ASN A 18 -2.97 3.53 -4.54
CA ASN A 18 -2.79 4.81 -5.19
C ASN A 18 -1.48 4.80 -5.98
N VAL A 19 -1.54 5.14 -7.26
CA VAL A 19 -0.34 5.32 -8.08
C VAL A 19 -0.48 6.58 -8.91
N GLY A 20 0.66 7.22 -9.15
CA GLY A 20 0.72 8.36 -10.05
C GLY A 20 2.12 8.90 -10.20
N ILE A 21 2.22 9.94 -11.03
CA ILE A 21 3.43 10.71 -11.25
C ILE A 21 3.11 12.16 -10.88
N ARG A 22 3.96 12.76 -10.05
CA ARG A 22 3.88 14.17 -9.69
C ARG A 22 5.29 14.75 -9.73
N ASN A 23 5.46 15.88 -10.42
CA ASN A 23 6.76 16.55 -10.57
C ASN A 23 7.87 15.57 -11.04
N LYS A 24 7.57 14.74 -12.05
CA LYS A 24 8.46 13.69 -12.58
C LYS A 24 8.93 12.64 -11.55
N ARG A 25 8.26 12.54 -10.39
CA ARG A 25 8.48 11.50 -9.39
C ARG A 25 7.25 10.61 -9.34
N ILE A 26 7.50 9.31 -9.41
CA ILE A 26 6.45 8.32 -9.19
C ILE A 26 6.09 8.29 -7.71
N PHE A 27 4.84 7.97 -7.41
CA PHE A 27 4.40 7.61 -6.08
C PHE A 27 3.53 6.37 -6.15
N VAL A 28 3.70 5.50 -5.16
CA VAL A 28 2.91 4.28 -4.97
C VAL A 28 2.53 4.23 -3.50
N GLN A 29 1.24 4.15 -3.19
CA GLN A 29 0.74 4.10 -1.82
C GLN A 29 -0.36 3.04 -1.70
N PRO A 30 -0.09 1.91 -1.01
CA PRO A 30 -1.14 0.99 -0.61
C PRO A 30 -1.95 1.66 0.50
N ILE A 31 -3.27 1.60 0.39
CA ILE A 31 -4.20 2.22 1.32
C ILE A 31 -5.33 1.23 1.58
N PHE A 32 -5.66 1.06 2.86
CA PHE A 32 -6.88 0.39 3.28
C PHE A 32 -7.90 1.43 3.71
N TYR A 33 -9.15 1.25 3.30
CA TYR A 33 -10.25 2.15 3.60
C TYR A 33 -11.47 1.36 4.05
N LEU A 34 -12.15 1.82 5.09
CA LEU A 34 -13.43 1.29 5.53
C LEU A 34 -14.36 2.46 5.84
N PHE A 35 -15.51 2.50 5.17
CA PHE A 35 -16.49 3.59 5.33
C PHE A 35 -17.71 3.14 6.13
N MET A 36 -18.25 4.04 6.95
CA MET A 36 -19.50 3.86 7.69
C MET A 36 -20.30 5.16 7.76
N LYS A 37 -21.57 5.06 8.15
CA LYS A 37 -22.37 6.23 8.47
C LYS A 37 -21.74 6.95 9.67
N LYS A 38 -21.91 8.27 9.75
CA LYS A 38 -21.28 9.08 10.80
C LYS A 38 -21.77 8.72 12.20
N GLU A 39 -23.02 8.29 12.30
CA GLU A 39 -23.68 7.85 13.54
C GLU A 39 -23.00 6.61 14.12
N ASP A 40 -22.39 5.78 13.27
CA ASP A 40 -21.72 4.54 13.65
C ASP A 40 -20.20 4.72 13.84
N ALA A 41 -19.69 5.95 13.95
CA ALA A 41 -18.26 6.23 14.04
C ALA A 41 -17.58 5.52 15.25
N ASN A 42 -18.33 5.24 16.31
CA ASN A 42 -17.83 4.50 17.47
C ASN A 42 -17.34 3.09 17.11
N VAL A 43 -17.95 2.44 16.11
CA VAL A 43 -17.49 1.13 15.61
C VAL A 43 -16.09 1.25 15.01
N LEU A 44 -15.80 2.35 14.30
CA LEU A 44 -14.49 2.62 13.74
C LEU A 44 -13.44 2.94 14.81
N ASN A 45 -13.84 3.60 15.91
CA ASN A 45 -12.96 3.83 17.06
C ASN A 45 -12.54 2.51 17.71
N GLU A 46 -13.46 1.58 17.90
CA GLU A 46 -13.14 0.24 18.42
C GLU A 46 -12.23 -0.54 17.46
N LEU A 47 -12.49 -0.46 16.15
CA LEU A 47 -11.61 -1.05 15.13
C LEU A 47 -10.19 -0.47 15.20
N LYS A 48 -10.07 0.86 15.33
CA LYS A 48 -8.77 1.53 15.45
C LYS A 48 -8.00 1.09 16.69
N LYS A 49 -8.67 0.95 17.84
CA LYS A 49 -8.04 0.48 19.09
C LYS A 49 -7.44 -0.91 18.92
N GLU A 50 -8.17 -1.81 18.26
CA GLU A 50 -7.77 -3.21 18.06
C GLU A 50 -6.66 -3.37 17.01
N VAL A 51 -6.75 -2.60 15.93
CA VAL A 51 -5.71 -2.56 14.89
C VAL A 51 -4.44 -1.88 15.40
N GLY A 52 -4.58 -0.86 16.25
CA GLY A 52 -3.47 -0.08 16.82
C GLY A 52 -2.86 0.95 15.87
N VAL A 53 -3.31 1.01 14.61
CA VAL A 53 -2.90 1.98 13.60
C VAL A 53 -4.09 2.48 12.79
N GLY A 54 -3.91 3.59 12.09
CA GLY A 54 -4.92 4.17 11.20
C GLY A 54 -5.58 5.43 11.75
N ASP A 55 -6.17 6.17 10.83
CA ASP A 55 -6.83 7.45 11.07
C ASP A 55 -8.34 7.29 10.92
N ILE A 56 -9.09 8.05 11.71
CA ILE A 56 -10.53 8.19 11.53
C ILE A 56 -10.78 9.60 11.01
N VAL A 57 -11.42 9.67 9.85
CA VAL A 57 -11.82 10.93 9.22
C VAL A 57 -13.33 11.00 9.22
N ILE A 58 -13.87 12.08 9.79
CA ILE A 58 -15.31 12.33 9.86
C ILE A 58 -15.64 13.47 8.90
N GLY A 59 -16.50 13.18 7.92
CA GLY A 59 -17.10 14.16 7.03
C GLY A 59 -18.60 13.90 6.92
N LYS A 60 -19.14 13.82 5.69
CA LYS A 60 -20.51 13.33 5.48
C LYS A 60 -20.71 11.91 6.03
N ASN A 61 -19.67 11.09 5.91
CA ASN A 61 -19.57 9.74 6.45
C ASN A 61 -18.34 9.67 7.37
N ALA A 62 -18.28 8.64 8.22
CA ALA A 62 -17.07 8.32 8.96
C ALA A 62 -16.23 7.30 8.18
N SER A 63 -14.91 7.39 8.25
CA SER A 63 -14.03 6.48 7.53
C SER A 63 -12.77 6.18 8.31
N PHE A 64 -12.45 4.89 8.41
CA PHE A 64 -11.21 4.39 8.95
C PHE A 64 -10.23 4.17 7.80
N ILE A 65 -9.05 4.76 7.89
CA ILE A 65 -8.07 4.79 6.80
C ILE A 65 -6.71 4.40 7.34
N VAL A 66 -6.11 3.35 6.76
CA VAL A 66 -4.72 2.99 7.02
C VAL A 66 -3.88 3.44 5.84
N ARG A 67 -3.04 4.46 6.08
CA ARG A 67 -2.09 5.03 5.12
C ARG A 67 -0.69 5.01 5.71
N GLY A 68 0.30 5.10 4.81
CA GLY A 68 1.71 5.05 5.16
C GLY A 68 2.20 3.61 5.26
N PHE A 69 3.38 3.35 4.69
CA PHE A 69 3.88 1.99 4.54
C PHE A 69 4.05 1.28 5.89
N SER A 70 4.57 1.97 6.91
CA SER A 70 4.73 1.41 8.27
C SER A 70 3.40 0.97 8.89
N ASN A 71 2.35 1.78 8.75
CA ASN A 71 1.02 1.43 9.28
C ASN A 71 0.38 0.30 8.49
N VAL A 72 0.56 0.28 7.16
CA VAL A 72 0.08 -0.82 6.32
C VAL A 72 0.74 -2.15 6.72
N ILE A 73 2.05 -2.16 6.99
CA ILE A 73 2.74 -3.36 7.49
C ILE A 73 2.14 -3.84 8.83
N LYS A 74 1.94 -2.94 9.79
CA LYS A 74 1.30 -3.29 11.07
C LYS A 74 -0.14 -3.79 10.90
N PHE A 75 -0.87 -3.26 9.91
CA PHE A 75 -2.23 -3.68 9.64
C PHE A 75 -2.29 -5.09 9.04
N ILE A 76 -1.41 -5.43 8.09
CA ILE A 76 -1.36 -6.79 7.51
C ILE A 76 -0.88 -7.85 8.51
N GLU A 77 -0.21 -7.47 9.60
CA GLU A 77 0.10 -8.41 10.70
C GLU A 77 -1.16 -8.83 11.48
N ARG A 78 -2.28 -8.10 11.33
CA ARG A 78 -3.54 -8.36 12.05
C ARG A 78 -4.59 -9.12 11.24
N ILE A 79 -4.39 -9.26 9.93
CA ILE A 79 -5.31 -9.92 9.00
C ILE A 79 -4.55 -10.85 8.06
N ASN A 80 -5.16 -11.97 7.70
CA ASN A 80 -4.60 -12.95 6.80
C ASN A 80 -5.57 -13.25 5.65
N GLU A 81 -5.07 -13.82 4.55
CA GLU A 81 -5.87 -14.13 3.36
C GLU A 81 -7.02 -15.09 3.70
N GLU A 82 -6.80 -16.02 4.61
CA GLU A 82 -7.78 -17.00 5.08
C GLU A 82 -8.97 -16.37 5.83
N ASN A 83 -8.86 -15.11 6.25
CA ASN A 83 -9.98 -14.40 6.89
C ASN A 83 -11.07 -13.95 5.90
N PHE A 84 -10.83 -14.04 4.59
CA PHE A 84 -11.74 -13.54 3.56
C PHE A 84 -12.30 -14.68 2.71
N ILE A 85 -13.61 -14.64 2.45
CA ILE A 85 -14.34 -15.71 1.74
C ILE A 85 -14.77 -15.25 0.34
N THR A 86 -15.15 -13.98 0.22
CA THR A 86 -15.63 -13.36 -1.01
C THR A 86 -14.49 -13.03 -1.99
N SER A 87 -14.81 -12.36 -3.09
CA SER A 87 -13.83 -11.82 -4.04
C SER A 87 -12.77 -10.93 -3.38
N LYS A 88 -13.04 -10.42 -2.17
CA LYS A 88 -12.11 -9.65 -1.36
C LYS A 88 -10.83 -10.41 -1.03
N ARG A 89 -10.90 -11.74 -0.89
CA ARG A 89 -9.72 -12.60 -0.74
C ARG A 89 -8.73 -12.40 -1.88
N ARG A 90 -9.23 -12.43 -3.11
CA ARG A 90 -8.42 -12.19 -4.32
C ARG A 90 -7.83 -10.78 -4.33
N ASP A 91 -8.64 -9.78 -4.00
CA ASP A 91 -8.19 -8.38 -3.97
C ASP A 91 -7.13 -8.16 -2.88
N PHE A 92 -7.29 -8.78 -1.71
CA PHE A 92 -6.31 -8.75 -0.63
C PHE A 92 -5.00 -9.42 -1.02
N ARG A 93 -5.05 -10.60 -1.66
CA ARG A 93 -3.85 -11.29 -2.17
C ARG A 93 -3.07 -10.45 -3.17
N LEU A 94 -3.77 -9.84 -4.13
CA LEU A 94 -3.16 -8.91 -5.09
C LEU A 94 -2.56 -7.68 -4.38
N TRP A 95 -3.26 -7.15 -3.38
CA TRP A 95 -2.77 -6.04 -2.57
C TRP A 95 -1.48 -6.39 -1.82
N LEU A 96 -1.39 -7.60 -1.24
CA LEU A 96 -0.18 -8.12 -0.59
C LEU A 96 0.98 -8.28 -1.59
N GLU A 97 0.72 -8.76 -2.80
CA GLU A 97 1.74 -8.85 -3.86
C GLU A 97 2.35 -7.47 -4.15
N ALA A 98 1.51 -6.43 -4.29
CA ALA A 98 2.00 -5.07 -4.47
C ALA A 98 2.76 -4.54 -3.26
N ILE A 99 2.27 -4.79 -2.04
CA ILE A 99 2.97 -4.40 -0.80
C ILE A 99 4.36 -5.04 -0.73
N ASN A 100 4.52 -6.30 -1.14
CA ASN A 100 5.81 -6.97 -1.18
C ASN A 100 6.77 -6.31 -2.17
N LEU A 101 6.30 -5.93 -3.37
CA LEU A 101 7.10 -5.15 -4.32
C LEU A 101 7.54 -3.79 -3.75
N ILE A 102 6.71 -3.17 -2.91
CA ILE A 102 7.06 -1.91 -2.24
C ILE A 102 8.09 -2.16 -1.12
N LYS A 103 7.91 -3.23 -0.33
CA LYS A 103 8.82 -3.66 0.74
C LYS A 103 10.23 -3.94 0.21
N GLU A 104 10.31 -4.57 -0.96
CA GLU A 104 11.55 -4.86 -1.67
C GLU A 104 12.09 -3.66 -2.47
N GLN A 105 11.42 -2.50 -2.40
CA GLN A 105 11.76 -1.27 -3.13
C GLN A 105 11.76 -1.40 -4.66
N LYS A 106 11.19 -2.47 -5.22
CA LYS A 106 11.08 -2.71 -6.66
C LYS A 106 10.24 -1.67 -7.37
N HIS A 107 9.28 -1.06 -6.68
CA HIS A 107 8.39 0.00 -7.19
C HIS A 107 9.11 1.24 -7.76
N ILE A 108 10.42 1.36 -7.56
CA ILE A 108 11.24 2.51 -7.97
C ILE A 108 11.84 2.34 -9.36
N THR A 109 11.81 1.10 -9.87
CA THR A 109 12.13 0.76 -11.26
C THR A 109 10.90 0.95 -12.15
N LYS A 110 11.12 1.12 -13.46
CA LYS A 110 10.03 1.21 -14.44
C LYS A 110 9.21 -0.08 -14.42
N GLU A 111 9.90 -1.22 -14.42
CA GLU A 111 9.33 -2.56 -14.44
C GLU A 111 8.49 -2.82 -13.20
N GLY A 112 9.02 -2.51 -12.01
CA GLY A 112 8.30 -2.69 -10.75
C GLY A 112 7.11 -1.73 -10.60
N PHE A 113 7.23 -0.48 -11.03
CA PHE A 113 6.09 0.46 -11.05
C PHE A 113 4.97 -0.04 -11.98
N LEU A 114 5.31 -0.43 -13.21
CA LEU A 114 4.34 -0.95 -14.17
C LEU A 114 3.71 -2.28 -13.71
N ARG A 115 4.46 -3.13 -13.01
CA ARG A 115 3.91 -4.34 -12.38
C ARG A 115 2.87 -3.99 -11.32
N ILE A 116 3.12 -2.98 -10.48
CA ILE A 116 2.14 -2.54 -9.49
C ILE A 116 0.89 -1.95 -10.16
N CYS A 117 1.06 -1.19 -11.24
CA CYS A 117 -0.07 -0.71 -12.04
C CYS A 117 -0.92 -1.88 -12.58
N GLU A 118 -0.28 -2.93 -13.10
CA GLU A 118 -0.94 -4.14 -13.57
C GLU A 118 -1.72 -4.86 -12.46
N ILE A 119 -1.12 -5.02 -11.29
CA ILE A 119 -1.76 -5.63 -10.11
C ILE A 119 -3.00 -4.81 -9.73
N ARG A 120 -2.84 -3.48 -9.60
CA ARG A 120 -3.95 -2.57 -9.25
C ARG A 120 -5.07 -2.64 -10.29
N ASP A 121 -4.75 -2.78 -11.58
CA ASP A 121 -5.76 -2.91 -12.64
C ASP A 121 -6.58 -4.21 -12.54
N LYS A 122 -6.02 -5.25 -11.91
CA LYS A 122 -6.71 -6.53 -11.64
C LYS A 122 -7.47 -6.53 -10.31
N MET A 123 -7.27 -5.54 -9.45
CA MET A 123 -8.01 -5.40 -8.19
C MET A 123 -9.38 -4.76 -8.41
N ASN A 124 -10.35 -5.10 -7.56
CA ASN A 124 -11.68 -4.47 -7.52
C ASN A 124 -12.41 -4.47 -8.88
N LEU A 125 -12.14 -5.49 -9.72
CA LEU A 125 -12.73 -5.62 -11.06
C LEU A 125 -14.26 -5.70 -10.99
N LYS A 126 -14.92 -4.55 -11.20
CA LYS A 126 -16.36 -4.52 -11.53
C LYS A 126 -16.51 -4.59 -13.05
N LYS A 127 -17.44 -5.41 -13.53
CA LYS A 127 -17.65 -5.80 -14.95
C LYS A 127 -17.76 -4.65 -15.99
N LYS A 128 -17.76 -3.36 -15.62
CA LYS A 128 -18.18 -2.27 -16.52
C LYS A 128 -17.27 -1.04 -16.64
N LYS A 129 -16.15 -0.89 -15.89
CA LYS A 129 -15.28 0.31 -16.07
C LYS A 129 -13.80 -0.05 -15.99
N LYS A 130 -13.07 0.22 -17.09
CA LYS A 130 -11.60 0.23 -17.10
C LYS A 130 -11.11 1.39 -16.23
N ASN A 131 -10.02 1.17 -15.49
CA ASN A 131 -9.34 2.26 -14.77
C ASN A 131 -8.79 3.26 -15.79
N TYR A 132 -9.10 4.55 -15.65
CA TYR A 132 -8.60 5.58 -16.59
C TYR A 132 -7.07 5.75 -16.52
N LYS A 133 -6.45 5.40 -15.39
CA LYS A 133 -5.01 5.41 -15.16
C LYS A 133 -4.43 4.01 -15.27
N ASP A 134 -4.86 3.18 -16.20
CA ASP A 134 -4.34 1.82 -16.35
C ASP A 134 -2.82 1.77 -16.61
N LYS A 135 -2.24 0.57 -16.62
CA LYS A 135 -0.83 0.35 -16.96
C LYS A 135 -0.46 1.04 -18.29
N LYS A 136 -1.31 0.90 -19.32
CA LYS A 136 -1.08 1.48 -20.65
C LYS A 136 -1.01 3.01 -20.62
N PHE A 137 -1.86 3.65 -19.81
CA PHE A 137 -1.81 5.09 -19.58
C PHE A 137 -0.44 5.50 -19.02
N PHE A 138 0.06 4.77 -18.01
CA PHE A 138 1.36 5.08 -17.41
C PHE A 138 2.55 4.77 -18.31
N GLU A 139 2.50 3.71 -19.12
CA GLU A 139 3.52 3.42 -20.14
C GLU A 139 3.70 4.60 -21.09
N LYS A 140 2.59 5.09 -21.66
CA LYS A 140 2.59 6.26 -22.55
C LYS A 140 3.08 7.53 -21.85
N LEU A 141 2.68 7.72 -20.59
CA LEU A 141 3.07 8.91 -19.82
C LEU A 141 4.57 8.91 -19.49
N ILE A 142 5.14 7.75 -19.15
CA ILE A 142 6.57 7.59 -18.88
C ILE A 142 7.40 7.93 -20.12
N GLU A 143 6.96 7.45 -21.29
CA GLU A 143 7.61 7.74 -22.57
C GLU A 143 7.54 9.23 -22.91
N LYS A 144 6.38 9.85 -22.70
CA LYS A 144 6.16 11.28 -22.99
C LYS A 144 6.96 12.21 -22.06
N GLU A 145 7.02 11.93 -20.77
CA GLU A 145 7.62 12.83 -19.77
C GLU A 145 9.12 12.57 -19.51
N ASN A 146 9.70 11.54 -20.15
CA ASN A 146 11.09 11.11 -19.96
C ASN A 146 11.46 10.97 -18.47
N ILE A 147 10.64 10.21 -17.75
CA ILE A 147 10.78 10.01 -16.30
C ILE A 147 12.03 9.17 -16.04
N LYS A 148 12.94 9.69 -15.21
CA LYS A 148 14.14 8.97 -14.78
C LYS A 148 13.78 8.02 -13.64
N PHE A 149 13.88 6.71 -13.90
CA PHE A 149 13.81 5.69 -12.87
C PHE A 149 15.20 5.44 -12.29
N GLU A 150 15.29 5.06 -11.01
CA GLU A 150 16.58 4.68 -10.45
C GLU A 150 16.93 3.25 -10.86
N ASN A 151 18.17 3.04 -11.31
CA ASN A 151 18.65 1.70 -11.61
C ASN A 151 18.80 0.89 -10.32
N GLU A 152 18.22 -0.32 -10.33
CA GLU A 152 18.32 -1.31 -9.25
C GLU A 152 19.78 -1.55 -8.82
N GLU A 153 20.72 -1.55 -9.77
CA GLU A 153 22.16 -1.73 -9.51
C GLU A 153 22.81 -0.55 -8.78
N ARG A 154 22.47 0.69 -9.17
CA ARG A 154 22.93 1.90 -8.46
C ARG A 154 22.44 1.87 -7.02
N ARG A 155 21.19 1.45 -6.79
CA ARG A 155 20.63 1.28 -5.43
C ARG A 155 21.26 0.14 -4.65
N LYS A 156 21.53 -1.03 -5.25
CA LYS A 156 22.22 -2.14 -4.58
C LYS A 156 23.62 -1.71 -4.11
N LYS A 157 24.34 -0.91 -4.92
CA LYS A 157 25.61 -0.27 -4.53
C LYS A 157 25.44 0.71 -3.37
N ILE A 158 24.45 1.59 -3.42
CA ILE A 158 24.15 2.56 -2.35
C ILE A 158 23.71 1.85 -1.04
N SER A 159 22.90 0.80 -1.11
CA SER A 159 22.48 0.00 0.05
C SER A 159 23.66 -0.75 0.69
N ARG A 160 24.60 -1.25 -0.12
CA ARG A 160 25.85 -1.85 0.37
C ARG A 160 26.72 -0.80 1.07
N SER A 161 26.94 0.36 0.45
CA SER A 161 27.75 1.42 1.05
C SER A 161 27.11 1.96 2.33
N LEU A 162 25.79 2.20 2.35
CA LEU A 162 25.06 2.62 3.54
C LEU A 162 25.10 1.58 4.66
N ARG A 163 25.03 0.28 4.35
CA ARG A 163 25.22 -0.80 5.34
C ARG A 163 26.62 -0.76 5.98
N VAL A 164 27.65 -0.51 5.18
CA VAL A 164 29.04 -0.37 5.68
C VAL A 164 29.15 0.87 6.59
N THR A 165 28.65 2.03 6.16
CA THR A 165 28.71 3.27 6.96
C THR A 165 27.93 3.14 8.28
N CYS A 166 26.76 2.50 8.26
CA CYS A 166 25.93 2.30 9.45
C CYS A 166 26.56 1.28 10.42
N ALA A 167 27.23 0.24 9.91
CA ALA A 167 27.99 -0.71 10.72
C ALA A 167 29.26 -0.08 11.34
N LEU A 168 29.96 0.79 10.61
CA LEU A 168 31.11 1.54 11.13
C LEU A 168 30.71 2.51 12.26
N LYS A 169 29.60 3.24 12.09
CA LYS A 169 29.07 4.13 13.15
C LYS A 169 28.69 3.38 14.43
N LYS A 170 28.19 2.16 14.33
CA LYS A 170 27.88 1.33 15.52
C LYS A 170 29.12 0.88 16.28
N LYS A 171 30.26 0.68 15.60
CA LYS A 171 31.53 0.33 16.26
C LYS A 171 32.15 1.52 17.01
N THR A 172 32.00 2.74 16.52
CA THR A 172 32.56 3.95 17.16
C THR A 172 31.76 4.46 18.36
N VAL A 173 30.51 4.03 18.54
CA VAL A 173 29.63 4.50 19.64
C VAL A 173 29.71 3.60 20.88
N ASN A 174 30.30 2.39 20.77
CA ASN A 174 30.43 1.45 21.89
C ASN A 174 31.77 1.55 22.64
N VAL A 175 32.45 2.70 22.59
CA VAL A 175 33.70 2.96 23.33
C VAL A 175 33.51 4.21 24.18
N THR A 176 32.84 4.05 25.31
CA THR A 176 32.81 4.90 26.52
C THR A 176 31.93 4.17 27.54
#